data_AF-A0A4U5P073-F1
#
_entry.id   AF-A0A4U5P073-F1
#
_cell.length_a   1.000
_cell.length_b   1.000
_cell.length_c   1.000
_cell.angle_alpha   90.00
_cell.angle_beta   90.00
_cell.angle_gamma   90.00
#
_symmetry.space_group_name_H-M   'P 1'
#
loop_
_entity.id
_entity.type
_entity.pdbx_description
1 polymer ?
#
loop_
_entity_poly.entity_id
_entity_poly.type
_entity_poly.pdbx_seq_one_letter_code
_entity_poly.pdbx_strand_id
1 'polypeptide(L)'
;MGVLNYCHCFVLVSIYMFFYVLFFADYSAKTALTIVELNWSFQSVLSIMFSLHWTHKNYFAELFRLTHKVNKSASHLESKSWIYFVFKFGLFDYCDYLLLDIKALSAYGPKLVTLQMVIFTYSYFVWIGAMSHYIIFTVMVYFESEYFNRQLATVGKNGREIGEELLEFYLKHCQMADVIYHLDRTFEVYTFAMIGSNIPTTIFSLLAFFMNLRVSWVAAVFTGPSVIVCIITLIGLTAVPAKLHRSITKIEKILYANKRIWSPYCEKTYQIAQVFITHVNQTDLGVSVWGFAVVSKPLILTTVSLTITYLSFLLQMKSSFVSNDGSSPPINDTVSLLF
;
A
#
# COMPACT_ATOMS: atom_id res chain seq x y z
N MET A 1 0.96 29.43 -4.05
CA MET A 1 1.71 30.02 -2.93
C MET A 1 1.27 29.51 -1.57
N GLY A 2 -0.04 29.39 -1.26
CA GLY A 2 -0.52 28.91 0.05
C GLY A 2 0.00 27.53 0.48
N VAL A 3 -0.07 26.51 -0.37
CA VAL A 3 0.32 25.11 -0.05
C VAL A 3 1.78 24.98 0.38
N LEU A 4 2.69 25.79 -0.19
CA LEU A 4 4.12 25.74 0.14
C LEU A 4 4.39 26.23 1.58
N ASN A 5 3.64 27.24 2.03
CA ASN A 5 3.78 27.79 3.38
C ASN A 5 3.27 26.79 4.44
N TYR A 6 2.20 26.04 4.15
CA TYR A 6 1.73 24.97 5.04
C TYR A 6 2.73 23.81 5.13
N CYS A 7 3.37 23.45 4.02
CA CYS A 7 4.38 22.40 4.00
C CYS A 7 5.58 22.75 4.89
N HIS A 8 6.10 23.99 4.81
CA HIS A 8 7.20 24.44 5.67
C HIS A 8 6.85 24.37 7.17
N CYS A 9 5.66 24.83 7.55
CA CYS A 9 5.21 24.78 8.94
C CYS A 9 5.09 23.34 9.44
N PHE A 10 4.55 22.44 8.62
CA PHE A 10 4.40 21.03 8.95
C PHE A 10 5.73 20.27 9.05
N VAL A 11 6.70 20.59 8.20
CA VAL A 11 8.07 20.05 8.29
C VAL A 11 8.74 20.48 9.60
N LEU A 12 8.61 21.76 10.00
CA LEU A 12 9.15 22.24 11.27
C LEU A 12 8.53 21.52 12.48
N VAL A 13 7.20 21.32 12.46
CA VAL A 13 6.50 20.55 13.50
C VAL A 13 7.01 19.10 13.54
N SER A 14 7.20 18.46 12.39
CA SER A 14 7.71 17.08 12.30
C SER A 14 9.14 16.98 12.84
N ILE A 15 10.01 17.94 12.52
CA ILE A 15 11.38 18.02 13.04
C ILE A 15 11.39 18.17 14.56
N TYR A 16 10.53 19.05 15.10
CA TYR A 16 10.40 19.19 16.53
C TYR A 16 9.90 17.92 17.21
N MET A 17 8.87 17.27 16.67
CA MET A 17 8.35 16.00 17.21
C MET A 17 9.44 14.92 17.19
N PHE A 18 10.26 14.86 16.14
CA PHE A 18 11.43 13.98 16.08
C PHE A 18 12.42 14.28 17.22
N PHE A 19 12.79 15.54 17.44
CA PHE A 19 13.69 15.91 18.53
C PHE A 19 13.06 15.68 19.92
N TYR A 20 11.76 15.91 20.07
CA TYR A 20 11.04 15.60 21.30
C TYR A 20 11.12 14.11 21.63
N VAL A 21 10.86 13.23 20.66
CA VAL A 21 11.03 11.79 20.82
C VAL A 21 12.49 11.43 21.13
N LEU A 22 13.45 12.04 20.45
CA LEU A 22 14.87 11.71 20.64
C LEU A 22 15.41 12.09 22.03
N PHE A 23 14.94 13.20 22.61
CA PHE A 23 15.47 13.72 23.87
C PHE A 23 14.60 13.46 25.11
N PHE A 24 13.30 13.23 24.95
CA PHE A 24 12.35 13.19 26.08
C PHE A 24 11.45 11.95 26.11
N ALA A 25 11.67 10.97 25.23
CA ALA A 25 10.85 9.77 25.21
C ALA A 25 11.17 8.79 26.33
N ASP A 26 10.21 8.56 27.22
CA ASP A 26 10.20 7.39 28.11
C ASP A 26 9.77 6.12 27.34
N TYR A 27 10.16 4.91 27.74
CA TYR A 27 9.67 3.66 27.12
C TYR A 27 8.20 3.35 27.50
N SER A 28 7.27 4.22 27.09
CA SER A 28 5.85 4.19 27.43
C SER A 28 4.94 4.06 26.20
N ALA A 29 3.66 3.73 26.42
CA ALA A 29 2.69 3.59 25.33
C ALA A 29 2.49 4.91 24.58
N LYS A 30 2.69 6.04 25.28
CA LYS A 30 2.63 7.38 24.69
C LYS A 30 3.74 7.60 23.68
N THR A 31 4.96 7.21 24.02
CA THR A 31 6.11 7.28 23.09
C THR A 31 5.87 6.45 21.83
N ALA A 32 5.31 5.25 21.97
CA ALA A 32 4.96 4.44 20.81
C ALA A 32 3.93 5.17 19.92
N LEU A 33 2.92 5.82 20.50
CA LEU A 33 1.97 6.65 19.76
C LEU A 33 2.62 7.90 19.13
N THR A 34 3.53 8.59 19.83
CA THR A 34 4.27 9.72 19.26
C THR A 34 5.13 9.30 18.06
N ILE A 35 5.72 8.10 18.10
CA ILE A 35 6.46 7.54 16.95
C ILE A 35 5.50 7.22 15.79
N VAL A 36 4.30 6.72 16.06
CA VAL A 36 3.26 6.51 15.03
C VAL A 36 2.86 7.84 14.40
N GLU A 37 2.56 8.86 15.20
CA GLU A 37 2.22 10.22 14.73
C GLU A 37 3.33 10.84 13.88
N LEU A 38 4.59 10.64 14.28
CA LEU A 38 5.74 11.12 13.54
C LEU A 38 5.85 10.45 12.16
N ASN A 39 5.62 9.13 12.10
CA ASN A 39 5.62 8.41 10.83
C ASN A 39 4.45 8.81 9.93
N TRP A 40 3.24 8.99 10.48
CA TRP A 40 2.11 9.52 9.72
C TRP A 40 2.38 10.93 9.18
N SER A 41 3.06 11.75 9.97
CA SER A 41 3.48 13.09 9.52
C SER A 41 4.47 13.00 8.37
N PHE A 42 5.48 12.13 8.48
CA PHE A 42 6.44 11.87 7.41
C PHE A 42 5.75 11.37 6.12
N GLN A 43 4.86 10.38 6.23
CA GLN A 43 4.06 9.85 5.13
C GLN A 43 3.19 10.92 4.46
N SER A 44 2.64 11.83 5.26
CA SER A 44 1.84 12.95 4.78
C SER A 44 2.67 13.99 4.02
N VAL A 45 3.86 14.37 4.53
CA VAL A 45 4.80 15.24 3.79
C VAL A 45 5.14 14.61 2.44
N LEU A 46 5.55 13.34 2.44
CA LEU A 46 5.90 12.64 1.21
C LEU A 46 4.73 12.63 0.23
N SER A 47 3.52 12.34 0.70
CA SER A 47 2.32 12.31 -0.13
C SER A 47 1.99 13.68 -0.74
N ILE A 48 2.21 14.77 -0.02
CA ILE A 48 2.10 16.13 -0.57
C ILE A 48 3.14 16.34 -1.68
N MET A 49 4.40 15.99 -1.42
CA MET A 49 5.49 16.16 -2.40
C MET A 49 5.24 15.35 -3.69
N PHE A 50 4.83 14.08 -3.54
CA PHE A 50 4.49 13.21 -4.67
C PHE A 50 3.25 13.70 -5.41
N SER A 51 2.20 14.14 -4.71
CA SER A 51 1.00 14.69 -5.36
C SER A 51 1.34 15.91 -6.22
N LEU A 52 2.14 16.84 -5.69
CA LEU A 52 2.61 18.01 -6.44
C LEU A 52 3.47 17.60 -7.64
N HIS A 53 4.38 16.64 -7.45
CA HIS A 53 5.23 16.11 -8.51
C HIS A 53 4.40 15.47 -9.64
N TRP A 54 3.43 14.63 -9.28
CA TRP A 54 2.57 13.93 -10.22
C TRP A 54 1.64 14.88 -10.99
N THR A 55 1.08 15.89 -10.32
CA THR A 55 0.30 16.94 -10.97
C THR A 55 1.16 17.74 -11.94
N HIS A 56 2.37 18.17 -11.53
CA HIS A 56 3.25 18.95 -12.40
C HIS A 56 3.68 18.17 -13.66
N LYS A 57 3.89 16.86 -13.54
CA LYS A 57 4.28 15.99 -14.66
C LYS A 57 3.09 15.45 -15.45
N ASN A 58 1.85 15.70 -15.03
CA ASN A 58 0.62 15.20 -15.64
C ASN A 58 0.55 13.66 -15.76
N TYR A 59 1.20 12.91 -14.85
CA TYR A 59 1.24 11.44 -14.95
C TYR A 59 -0.14 10.80 -14.95
N PHE A 60 -1.09 11.33 -14.19
CA PHE A 60 -2.44 10.78 -14.12
C PHE A 60 -3.21 10.91 -15.44
N ALA A 61 -3.06 12.03 -16.13
CA ALA A 61 -3.68 12.24 -17.44
C ALA A 61 -3.04 11.31 -18.49
N GLU A 62 -1.71 11.14 -18.42
CA GLU A 62 -0.98 10.23 -19.28
C GLU A 62 -1.41 8.76 -19.06
N LEU A 63 -1.43 8.30 -17.80
CA LEU A 63 -1.88 6.97 -17.42
C LEU A 63 -3.31 6.70 -17.90
N PHE A 64 -4.24 7.62 -17.64
CA PHE A 64 -5.62 7.47 -18.08
C PHE A 64 -5.72 7.36 -19.61
N ARG A 65 -4.98 8.19 -20.35
CA ARG A 65 -4.94 8.16 -21.81
C ARG A 65 -4.37 6.83 -22.33
N LEU A 66 -3.28 6.34 -21.72
CA LEU A 66 -2.65 5.08 -22.10
C LEU A 66 -3.58 3.90 -21.83
N THR A 67 -4.22 3.83 -20.66
CA THR A 67 -5.17 2.75 -20.34
C THR A 67 -6.40 2.79 -21.24
N HIS A 68 -6.95 3.97 -21.53
CA HIS A 68 -8.08 4.10 -22.45
C HIS A 68 -7.73 3.58 -23.86
N LYS A 69 -6.47 3.71 -24.30
CA LYS A 69 -6.04 3.26 -25.63
C LYS A 69 -6.13 1.73 -25.80
N VAL A 70 -5.96 0.95 -24.72
CA VAL A 70 -5.84 -0.51 -24.80
C VAL A 70 -7.17 -1.19 -25.12
N ASN A 71 -8.23 -0.99 -24.34
CA ASN A 71 -9.56 -1.56 -24.61
C ASN A 71 -10.71 -0.53 -24.60
N LYS A 72 -10.46 0.75 -24.95
CA LYS A 72 -11.50 1.81 -25.03
C LYS A 72 -12.35 1.91 -23.77
N SER A 73 -11.72 1.69 -22.61
CA SER A 73 -12.33 1.74 -21.29
C SER A 73 -13.47 0.75 -21.01
N ALA A 74 -13.57 -0.37 -21.73
CA ALA A 74 -14.58 -1.41 -21.45
C ALA A 74 -14.54 -1.94 -20.00
N SER A 75 -13.35 -1.97 -19.40
CA SER A 75 -13.10 -2.41 -18.02
C SER A 75 -13.48 -1.36 -16.94
N HIS A 76 -13.70 -0.09 -17.32
CA HIS A 76 -13.91 0.98 -16.34
C HIS A 76 -15.25 0.86 -15.60
N LEU A 77 -16.25 0.20 -16.20
CA LEU A 77 -17.55 -0.01 -15.57
C LEU A 77 -17.44 -0.92 -14.33
N GLU A 78 -16.62 -2.00 -14.42
CA GLU A 78 -16.34 -2.89 -13.29
C GLU A 78 -15.48 -2.17 -12.22
N SER A 79 -14.55 -1.32 -12.65
CA SER A 79 -13.69 -0.54 -11.74
C SER A 79 -14.45 0.51 -10.91
N LYS A 80 -15.59 1.02 -11.42
CA LYS A 80 -16.36 2.10 -10.79
C LYS A 80 -16.83 1.76 -9.36
N SER A 81 -17.24 0.52 -9.12
CA SER A 81 -17.66 0.06 -7.80
C SER A 81 -16.49 0.05 -6.79
N TRP A 82 -15.32 -0.39 -7.24
CA TRP A 82 -14.09 -0.38 -6.43
C TRP A 82 -13.58 1.03 -6.16
N ILE A 83 -13.62 1.90 -7.16
CA ILE A 83 -13.28 3.32 -7.00
C ILE A 83 -14.18 3.95 -5.94
N TYR A 84 -15.50 3.72 -6.03
CA TYR A 84 -16.46 4.24 -5.05
C TYR A 84 -16.21 3.69 -3.63
N PHE A 85 -15.86 2.40 -3.53
CA PHE A 85 -15.49 1.79 -2.25
C PHE A 85 -14.27 2.47 -1.60
N VAL A 86 -13.19 2.68 -2.38
CA VAL A 86 -11.96 3.35 -1.89
C VAL A 86 -12.27 4.78 -1.43
N PHE A 87 -13.04 5.54 -2.21
CA PHE A 87 -13.45 6.90 -1.84
C PHE A 87 -14.30 6.94 -0.55
N LYS A 88 -15.24 6.00 -0.39
CA LYS A 88 -16.11 5.96 0.80
C LYS A 88 -15.34 5.58 2.06
N PHE A 89 -14.33 4.71 1.94
CA PHE A 89 -13.52 4.28 3.07
C PHE A 89 -12.56 5.37 3.56
N GLY A 90 -11.94 6.13 2.65
CA GLY A 90 -11.06 7.25 3.02
C GLY A 90 -11.74 8.39 3.79
N LEU A 91 -13.08 8.47 3.72
CA LEU A 91 -13.88 9.45 4.47
C LEU A 91 -14.23 9.01 5.90
N PHE A 92 -14.12 7.72 6.22
CA PHE A 92 -14.54 7.16 7.52
C PHE A 92 -13.48 7.34 8.62
N ASP A 93 -12.27 7.78 8.27
CA ASP A 93 -11.10 7.83 9.17
C ASP A 93 -11.02 9.08 10.08
N TYR A 94 -12.13 9.79 10.25
CA TYR A 94 -12.18 11.01 11.06
C TYR A 94 -12.12 10.73 12.58
N CYS A 95 -12.12 9.46 13.01
CA CYS A 95 -12.14 9.10 14.43
C CYS A 95 -10.76 9.07 15.11
N ASP A 96 -9.65 9.04 14.36
CA ASP A 96 -8.29 8.93 14.91
C ASP A 96 -7.75 10.22 15.55
N TYR A 97 -8.43 11.37 15.38
CA TYR A 97 -8.01 12.64 15.99
C TYR A 97 -8.08 12.66 17.52
N LEU A 98 -8.70 11.65 18.16
CA LEU A 98 -8.78 11.50 19.61
C LEU A 98 -7.52 10.90 20.24
N LEU A 99 -6.59 10.36 19.44
CA LEU A 99 -5.36 9.71 19.91
C LEU A 99 -4.15 10.65 20.08
N LEU A 100 -4.26 11.91 19.63
CA LEU A 100 -3.15 12.85 19.61
C LEU A 100 -2.60 13.13 21.01
N ASP A 101 -1.27 13.07 21.19
CA ASP A 101 -0.65 13.46 22.46
C ASP A 101 -0.77 14.98 22.67
N ILE A 102 -1.86 15.37 23.35
CA ILE A 102 -2.17 16.76 23.69
C ILE A 102 -1.01 17.43 24.45
N LYS A 103 -0.17 16.68 25.18
CA LYS A 103 1.00 17.24 25.88
C LYS A 103 2.12 17.65 24.91
N ALA A 104 2.34 16.87 23.86
CA ALA A 104 3.31 17.22 22.82
C ALA A 104 2.84 18.45 22.02
N LEU A 105 1.54 18.55 21.73
CA LEU A 105 0.95 19.71 21.06
C LEU A 105 0.91 20.97 21.95
N SER A 106 0.67 20.83 23.26
CA SER A 106 0.53 21.98 24.16
C SER A 106 1.84 22.75 24.38
N ALA A 107 2.99 22.15 24.05
CA ALA A 107 4.30 22.81 24.10
C ALA A 107 4.39 24.06 23.19
N TYR A 108 3.56 24.15 22.15
CA TYR A 108 3.50 25.29 21.23
C TYR A 108 2.58 26.42 21.70
N GLY A 109 1.83 26.22 22.80
CA GLY A 109 0.88 27.18 23.33
C GLY A 109 -0.56 27.02 22.79
N PRO A 110 -1.58 27.43 23.57
CA PRO A 110 -2.97 27.03 23.36
C PRO A 110 -3.60 27.53 22.05
N LYS A 111 -3.14 28.66 21.50
CA LYS A 111 -3.64 29.21 20.21
C LYS A 111 -3.07 28.48 18.99
N LEU A 112 -1.89 27.87 19.11
CA LEU A 112 -1.21 27.15 18.03
C LEU A 112 -1.71 25.70 17.89
N VAL A 113 -2.26 25.11 18.95
CA VAL A 113 -2.84 23.76 18.95
C VAL A 113 -3.94 23.63 17.89
N THR A 114 -4.89 24.57 17.81
CA THR A 114 -5.98 24.51 16.81
C THR A 114 -5.44 24.57 15.38
N LEU A 115 -4.45 25.43 15.13
CA LEU A 115 -3.82 25.52 13.81
C LEU A 115 -3.10 24.21 13.45
N GLN A 116 -2.39 23.62 14.40
CA GLN A 116 -1.69 22.35 14.21
C GLN A 116 -2.64 21.19 13.92
N MET A 117 -3.79 21.13 14.62
CA MET A 117 -4.84 20.14 14.32
C MET A 117 -5.32 20.28 12.88
N VAL A 118 -5.62 21.50 12.42
CA VAL A 118 -6.06 21.75 11.04
C VAL A 118 -4.99 21.34 10.01
N ILE A 119 -3.72 21.67 10.26
CA ILE A 119 -2.61 21.30 9.36
C ILE A 119 -2.43 19.78 9.31
N PHE A 120 -2.49 19.11 10.47
CA PHE A 120 -2.38 17.65 10.55
C PHE A 120 -3.53 16.98 9.81
N THR A 121 -4.76 17.44 10.03
CA THR A 121 -5.96 16.96 9.33
C THR A 121 -5.83 17.11 7.82
N TYR A 122 -5.42 18.29 7.36
CA TYR A 122 -5.21 18.53 5.93
C TYR A 122 -4.16 17.60 5.34
N SER A 123 -3.01 17.45 6.01
CA SER A 123 -1.91 16.63 5.54
C SER A 123 -2.30 15.15 5.47
N TYR A 124 -3.04 14.68 6.47
CA TYR A 124 -3.63 13.35 6.50
C TYR A 124 -4.59 13.11 5.32
N PHE A 125 -5.47 14.06 5.01
CA PHE A 125 -6.34 13.95 3.83
C PHE A 125 -5.56 13.87 2.52
N VAL A 126 -4.47 14.62 2.39
CA VAL A 126 -3.60 14.52 1.21
C VAL A 126 -2.91 13.15 1.15
N TRP A 127 -2.49 12.59 2.29
CA TRP A 127 -1.96 11.23 2.35
C TRP A 127 -2.97 10.18 1.88
N ILE A 128 -4.17 10.16 2.45
CA ILE A 128 -5.24 9.26 2.03
C ILE A 128 -5.59 9.46 0.55
N GLY A 129 -5.58 10.70 0.08
CA GLY A 129 -5.74 11.04 -1.33
C GLY A 129 -4.66 10.38 -2.21
N ALA A 130 -3.38 10.57 -1.89
CA ALA A 130 -2.27 9.99 -2.65
C ALA A 130 -2.32 8.45 -2.67
N MET A 131 -2.58 7.84 -1.51
CA MET A 131 -2.78 6.39 -1.37
C MET A 131 -3.96 5.89 -2.23
N SER A 132 -5.07 6.63 -2.23
CA SER A 132 -6.24 6.31 -3.03
C SER A 132 -5.94 6.37 -4.53
N HIS A 133 -5.19 7.38 -5.00
CA HIS A 133 -4.77 7.44 -6.41
C HIS A 133 -3.94 6.21 -6.79
N TYR A 134 -2.92 5.87 -5.98
CA TYR A 134 -2.11 4.68 -6.20
C TYR A 134 -2.96 3.40 -6.33
N ILE A 135 -3.88 3.18 -5.39
CA ILE A 135 -4.76 2.01 -5.39
C ILE A 135 -5.67 2.01 -6.63
N ILE A 136 -6.31 3.14 -6.94
CA ILE A 136 -7.25 3.27 -8.06
C ILE A 136 -6.57 2.98 -9.39
N PHE A 137 -5.42 3.59 -9.66
CA PHE A 137 -4.69 3.35 -10.91
C PHE A 137 -4.21 1.90 -11.02
N THR A 138 -3.72 1.31 -9.93
CA THR A 138 -3.30 -0.10 -9.94
C THR A 138 -4.49 -1.04 -10.16
N VAL A 139 -5.64 -0.78 -9.54
CA VAL A 139 -6.89 -1.54 -9.74
C VAL A 139 -7.40 -1.39 -11.17
N MET A 140 -7.34 -0.20 -11.74
CA MET A 140 -7.75 0.06 -13.12
C MET A 140 -6.93 -0.79 -14.11
N VAL A 141 -5.59 -0.78 -13.97
CA VAL A 141 -4.71 -1.60 -14.81
C VAL A 141 -4.93 -3.10 -14.55
N TYR A 142 -5.24 -3.50 -13.32
CA TYR A 142 -5.61 -4.88 -13.01
C TYR A 142 -6.88 -5.34 -13.75
N PHE A 143 -7.94 -4.54 -13.74
CA PHE A 143 -9.17 -4.88 -14.47
C PHE A 143 -8.95 -4.92 -15.97
N GLU A 144 -8.13 -4.02 -16.50
CA GLU A 144 -7.73 -4.02 -17.90
C GLU A 144 -6.98 -5.32 -18.27
N SER A 145 -6.04 -5.76 -17.43
CA SER A 145 -5.32 -7.03 -17.56
C SER A 145 -6.26 -8.26 -17.46
N GLU A 146 -7.21 -8.27 -16.53
CA GLU A 146 -8.19 -9.36 -16.45
C GLU A 146 -9.13 -9.40 -17.65
N TYR A 147 -9.55 -8.24 -18.17
CA TYR A 147 -10.35 -8.16 -19.37
C TYR A 147 -9.59 -8.69 -20.60
N PHE A 148 -8.31 -8.34 -20.72
CA PHE A 148 -7.41 -8.91 -21.72
C PHE A 148 -7.31 -10.44 -21.59
N ASN A 149 -7.11 -10.96 -20.37
CA ASN A 149 -7.06 -12.40 -20.11
C ASN A 149 -8.33 -13.14 -20.54
N ARG A 150 -9.51 -12.56 -20.26
CA ARG A 150 -10.80 -13.14 -20.68
C ARG A 150 -10.89 -13.22 -22.21
N GLN A 151 -10.47 -12.17 -22.92
CA GLN A 151 -10.46 -12.17 -24.38
C GLN A 151 -9.44 -13.18 -24.95
N LEU A 152 -8.23 -13.22 -24.41
CA LEU A 152 -7.18 -14.15 -24.87
C LEU A 152 -7.60 -15.62 -24.71
N ALA A 153 -8.35 -15.95 -23.65
CA ALA A 153 -8.89 -17.29 -23.43
C ALA A 153 -9.95 -17.71 -24.48
N THR A 154 -10.40 -16.80 -25.34
CA THR A 154 -11.35 -17.07 -26.43
C THR A 154 -10.71 -17.21 -27.81
N VAL A 155 -9.38 -17.05 -27.90
CA VAL A 155 -8.65 -17.21 -29.18
C VAL A 155 -8.95 -18.55 -29.84
N GLY A 156 -9.23 -18.51 -31.14
CA GLY A 156 -9.60 -19.67 -31.95
C GLY A 156 -11.04 -20.15 -31.77
N LYS A 157 -11.91 -19.41 -31.06
CA LYS A 157 -13.37 -19.71 -30.98
C LYS A 157 -14.19 -19.08 -32.10
N ASN A 158 -13.74 -17.97 -32.65
CA ASN A 158 -14.52 -17.15 -33.57
C ASN A 158 -14.34 -17.52 -35.05
N GLY A 159 -13.68 -18.66 -35.35
CA GLY A 159 -13.42 -19.11 -36.72
C GLY A 159 -12.43 -18.25 -37.53
N ARG A 160 -11.78 -17.26 -36.90
CA ARG A 160 -10.72 -16.45 -37.50
C ARG A 160 -9.39 -17.21 -37.58
N GLU A 161 -8.47 -16.76 -38.43
CA GLU A 161 -7.11 -17.29 -38.46
C GLU A 161 -6.43 -17.03 -37.10
N ILE A 162 -6.05 -18.13 -36.42
CA ILE A 162 -5.51 -18.08 -35.06
C ILE A 162 -4.22 -17.25 -35.01
N GLY A 163 -3.36 -17.34 -36.03
CA GLY A 163 -2.10 -16.59 -36.09
C GLY A 163 -2.30 -15.07 -36.11
N GLU A 164 -3.26 -14.57 -36.90
CA GLU A 164 -3.58 -13.14 -36.95
C GLU A 164 -4.22 -12.65 -35.65
N GLU A 165 -5.14 -13.44 -35.09
CA GLU A 165 -5.77 -13.14 -33.80
C GLU A 165 -4.71 -13.07 -32.68
N LEU A 166 -3.77 -14.01 -32.66
CA LEU A 166 -2.69 -14.05 -31.69
C LEU A 166 -1.73 -12.85 -31.84
N LEU A 167 -1.44 -12.44 -33.08
CA LEU A 167 -0.64 -11.25 -33.34
C LEU A 167 -1.33 -9.98 -32.84
N GLU A 168 -2.65 -9.86 -33.01
CA GLU A 168 -3.42 -8.73 -32.46
C GLU A 168 -3.35 -8.71 -30.93
N PHE A 169 -3.49 -9.86 -30.27
CA PHE A 169 -3.35 -9.97 -28.83
C PHE A 169 -1.94 -9.68 -28.34
N TYR A 170 -0.91 -10.09 -29.08
CA TYR A 170 0.48 -9.73 -28.80
C TYR A 170 0.68 -8.20 -28.83
N LEU A 171 0.19 -7.52 -29.86
CA LEU A 171 0.30 -6.05 -29.94
C LEU A 171 -0.45 -5.35 -28.80
N LYS A 172 -1.64 -5.87 -28.42
CA LYS A 172 -2.38 -5.39 -27.25
C LYS A 172 -1.62 -5.63 -25.94
N HIS A 173 -0.95 -6.76 -25.80
CA HIS A 173 -0.09 -7.03 -24.65
C HIS A 173 1.08 -6.04 -24.57
N CYS A 174 1.74 -5.71 -25.68
CA CYS A 174 2.79 -4.69 -25.69
C CYS A 174 2.27 -3.32 -25.20
N GLN A 175 1.06 -2.93 -25.61
CA GLN A 175 0.44 -1.70 -25.12
C GLN A 175 0.08 -1.78 -23.63
N MET A 176 -0.39 -2.93 -23.16
CA MET A 176 -0.63 -3.16 -21.72
C MET A 176 0.67 -3.06 -20.91
N ALA A 177 1.74 -3.67 -21.41
CA ALA A 177 3.04 -3.63 -20.77
C ALA A 177 3.55 -2.20 -20.64
N ASP A 178 3.39 -1.38 -21.69
CA ASP A 178 3.69 0.06 -21.65
C ASP A 178 2.90 0.78 -20.54
N VAL A 179 1.60 0.51 -20.40
CA VAL A 179 0.79 1.05 -19.30
C VAL A 179 1.33 0.63 -17.92
N ILE A 180 1.73 -0.64 -17.78
CA ILE A 180 2.28 -1.18 -16.52
C ILE A 180 3.63 -0.51 -16.19
N TYR A 181 4.52 -0.33 -17.17
CA TYR A 181 5.79 0.38 -16.95
C TYR A 181 5.57 1.85 -16.57
N HIS A 182 4.62 2.52 -17.21
CA HIS A 182 4.26 3.89 -16.84
C HIS A 182 3.65 3.97 -15.43
N LEU A 183 2.84 2.98 -15.04
CA LEU A 183 2.30 2.87 -13.68
C LEU A 183 3.44 2.69 -12.67
N ASP A 184 4.36 1.76 -12.95
CA ASP A 184 5.48 1.47 -12.07
C ASP A 184 6.37 2.69 -11.88
N ARG A 185 6.84 3.29 -12.96
CA ARG A 185 7.68 4.51 -12.92
C ARG A 185 7.03 5.67 -12.17
N THR A 186 5.70 5.76 -12.18
CA THR A 186 4.97 6.82 -11.45
C THR A 186 5.00 6.57 -9.94
N PHE A 187 4.93 5.31 -9.51
CA PHE A 187 4.67 4.93 -8.11
C PHE A 187 5.79 4.14 -7.43
N GLU A 188 6.86 3.74 -8.09
CA GLU A 188 7.91 2.86 -7.53
C GLU A 188 8.57 3.45 -6.27
N VAL A 189 8.91 4.75 -6.31
CA VAL A 189 9.57 5.45 -5.19
C VAL A 189 8.57 5.71 -4.08
N TYR A 190 7.33 6.07 -4.45
CA TYR A 190 6.25 6.24 -3.48
C TYR A 190 5.97 4.94 -2.73
N THR A 191 5.84 3.83 -3.45
CA THR A 191 5.59 2.50 -2.90
C THR A 191 6.71 2.08 -1.95
N PHE A 192 7.98 2.31 -2.33
CA PHE A 192 9.11 2.07 -1.45
C PHE A 192 9.04 2.87 -0.15
N ALA A 193 8.89 4.19 -0.24
CA ALA A 193 8.88 5.06 0.93
C ALA A 193 7.68 4.78 1.85
N MET A 194 6.52 4.48 1.25
CA MET A 194 5.30 4.15 1.99
C MET A 194 5.37 2.79 2.66
N ILE A 195 5.88 1.74 1.99
CA ILE A 195 6.09 0.43 2.64
C ILE A 195 7.14 0.57 3.76
N GLY A 196 8.26 1.21 3.48
CA GLY A 196 9.36 1.38 4.43
C GLY A 196 8.96 2.14 5.70
N SER A 197 8.09 3.14 5.59
CA SER A 197 7.56 3.88 6.75
C SER A 197 6.35 3.19 7.40
N ASN A 198 5.50 2.48 6.65
CA ASN A 198 4.31 1.84 7.22
C ASN A 198 4.63 0.60 8.05
N ILE A 199 5.74 -0.11 7.76
CA ILE A 199 6.21 -1.24 8.59
C ILE A 199 6.48 -0.81 10.04
N PRO A 200 7.38 0.15 10.33
CA PRO A 200 7.61 0.59 11.70
C PRO A 200 6.35 1.20 12.32
N THR A 201 5.54 1.94 11.55
CA THR A 201 4.26 2.48 12.02
C THR A 201 3.32 1.38 12.52
N THR A 202 3.19 0.29 11.77
CA THR A 202 2.35 -0.86 12.15
C THR A 202 2.88 -1.53 13.42
N ILE A 203 4.20 -1.71 13.52
CA ILE A 203 4.85 -2.31 14.69
C ILE A 203 4.56 -1.47 15.95
N PHE A 204 4.81 -0.15 15.90
CA PHE A 204 4.61 0.72 17.05
C PHE A 204 3.13 0.91 17.40
N SER A 205 2.24 0.92 16.41
CA SER A 205 0.79 0.95 16.66
C SER A 205 0.31 -0.33 17.35
N LEU A 206 0.80 -1.51 16.94
CA LEU A 206 0.51 -2.77 17.60
C LEU A 206 1.10 -2.81 19.01
N LEU A 207 2.32 -2.32 19.20
CA LEU A 207 2.96 -2.22 20.51
C LEU A 207 2.12 -1.34 21.46
N ALA A 208 1.70 -0.15 21.01
CA ALA A 208 0.84 0.75 21.78
C ALA A 208 -0.49 0.07 22.14
N PHE A 209 -1.11 -0.63 21.19
CA PHE A 209 -2.34 -1.40 21.40
C PHE A 209 -2.16 -2.47 22.48
N PHE A 210 -1.14 -3.33 22.37
CA PHE A 210 -0.89 -4.37 23.37
C PHE A 210 -0.50 -3.82 24.74
N MET A 211 0.21 -2.69 24.79
CA MET A 211 0.53 -2.02 26.05
C MET A 211 -0.72 -1.46 26.72
N ASN A 212 -1.62 -0.83 25.97
CA ASN A 212 -2.87 -0.32 26.50
C ASN A 212 -3.85 -1.45 26.86
N LEU A 213 -3.87 -2.55 26.12
CA LEU A 213 -4.70 -3.73 26.41
C LEU A 213 -4.39 -4.32 27.79
N ARG A 214 -3.12 -4.31 28.20
CA ARG A 214 -2.70 -4.74 29.55
C ARG A 214 -3.19 -3.81 30.66
N VAL A 215 -3.40 -2.53 30.37
CA VAL A 215 -3.82 -1.53 31.36
C VAL A 215 -5.35 -1.44 31.43
N SER A 216 -6.01 -1.30 30.28
CA SER A 216 -7.47 -1.18 30.18
C SER A 216 -7.96 -1.47 28.76
N TRP A 217 -9.01 -2.28 28.64
CA TRP A 217 -9.73 -2.50 27.38
C TRP A 217 -10.24 -1.21 26.74
N VAL A 218 -10.66 -0.23 27.54
CA VAL A 218 -11.14 1.06 27.03
C VAL A 218 -10.01 1.82 26.35
N ALA A 219 -8.81 1.86 26.96
CA ALA A 219 -7.64 2.49 26.35
C ALA A 219 -7.19 1.77 25.07
N ALA A 220 -7.32 0.43 25.02
CA ALA A 220 -7.02 -0.35 23.82
C ALA A 220 -7.98 -0.04 22.66
N VAL A 221 -9.28 0.11 22.94
CA VAL A 221 -10.29 0.50 21.94
C VAL A 221 -9.94 1.83 21.29
N PHE A 222 -9.42 2.80 22.06
CA PHE A 222 -8.97 4.07 21.49
C PHE A 222 -7.76 3.91 20.56
N THR A 223 -6.86 2.97 20.78
CA THR A 223 -5.72 2.67 19.88
C THR A 223 -6.03 1.74 18.71
N GLY A 224 -7.19 1.07 18.74
CA GLY A 224 -7.60 0.09 17.74
C GLY A 224 -7.70 0.67 16.31
N PRO A 225 -8.33 1.84 16.09
CA PRO A 225 -8.46 2.40 14.76
C PRO A 225 -7.11 2.68 14.09
N SER A 226 -6.13 3.28 14.77
CA SER A 226 -4.74 3.41 14.28
C SER A 226 -4.15 2.10 13.75
N VAL A 227 -4.34 0.97 14.46
CA VAL A 227 -3.87 -0.35 14.01
C VAL A 227 -4.60 -0.77 12.72
N ILE A 228 -5.91 -0.58 12.67
CA ILE A 228 -6.74 -0.91 11.49
C ILE A 228 -6.26 -0.11 10.27
N VAL A 229 -6.03 1.19 10.43
CA VAL A 229 -5.52 2.06 9.36
C VAL A 229 -4.16 1.59 8.84
N CYS A 230 -3.24 1.26 9.75
CA CYS A 230 -1.91 0.74 9.38
C CYS A 230 -2.00 -0.57 8.59
N ILE A 231 -2.85 -1.51 9.03
CA ILE A 231 -3.07 -2.79 8.35
C ILE A 231 -3.72 -2.60 6.98
N ILE A 232 -4.75 -1.76 6.88
CA ILE A 232 -5.43 -1.47 5.61
C ILE A 232 -4.46 -0.82 4.62
N THR A 233 -3.66 0.13 5.09
CA THR A 233 -2.61 0.78 4.28
C THR A 233 -1.61 -0.26 3.78
N LEU A 234 -1.16 -1.17 4.65
CA LEU A 234 -0.22 -2.22 4.27
C LEU A 234 -0.81 -3.17 3.22
N ILE A 235 -2.07 -3.58 3.39
CA ILE A 235 -2.81 -4.41 2.43
C ILE A 235 -2.97 -3.66 1.10
N GLY A 236 -3.30 -2.37 1.13
CA GLY A 236 -3.40 -1.53 -0.07
C GLY A 236 -2.08 -1.44 -0.84
N LEU A 237 -0.98 -1.20 -0.13
CA LEU A 237 0.37 -1.11 -0.70
C LEU A 237 0.86 -2.42 -1.31
N THR A 238 0.44 -3.57 -0.75
CA THR A 238 1.05 -4.86 -1.08
C THR A 238 0.12 -5.83 -1.84
N ALA A 239 -1.14 -5.96 -1.43
CA ALA A 239 -2.06 -6.93 -2.02
C ALA A 239 -2.61 -6.49 -3.38
N VAL A 240 -2.83 -5.18 -3.57
CA VAL A 240 -3.35 -4.62 -4.84
C VAL A 240 -2.36 -4.83 -6.00
N PRO A 241 -1.10 -4.39 -5.93
CA PRO A 241 -0.13 -4.66 -6.98
C PRO A 241 0.18 -6.16 -7.14
N ALA A 242 0.15 -6.95 -6.06
CA ALA A 242 0.32 -8.41 -6.18
C ALA A 242 -0.84 -9.07 -6.95
N LYS A 243 -2.07 -8.53 -6.88
CA LYS A 243 -3.19 -8.98 -7.73
C LYS A 243 -2.96 -8.64 -9.19
N LEU A 244 -2.44 -7.44 -9.48
CA LEU A 244 -2.04 -7.05 -10.84
C LEU A 244 -0.98 -8.00 -11.40
N HIS A 245 0.11 -8.22 -10.66
CA HIS A 245 1.18 -9.15 -11.07
C HIS A 245 0.67 -10.58 -11.31
N ARG A 246 -0.26 -11.06 -10.47
CA ARG A 246 -0.92 -12.36 -10.69
C ARG A 246 -1.74 -12.40 -11.99
N SER A 247 -2.39 -11.30 -12.36
CA SER A 247 -3.16 -11.22 -13.61
C SER A 247 -2.25 -11.26 -14.83
N ILE A 248 -1.11 -10.56 -14.78
CA ILE A 248 -0.10 -10.54 -15.85
C ILE A 248 0.47 -11.96 -16.07
N THR A 249 0.92 -12.61 -15.00
CA THR A 249 1.47 -13.98 -15.06
C THR A 249 0.44 -15.07 -15.46
N LYS A 250 -0.85 -14.75 -15.45
CA LYS A 250 -1.91 -15.66 -15.91
C LYS A 250 -1.94 -15.78 -17.44
N ILE A 251 -1.44 -14.79 -18.18
CA ILE A 251 -1.39 -14.77 -19.65
C ILE A 251 -0.66 -16.01 -20.18
N GLU A 252 0.52 -16.29 -19.63
CA GLU A 252 1.34 -17.45 -20.00
C GLU A 252 0.55 -18.76 -19.87
N LYS A 253 -0.14 -18.93 -18.74
CA LYS A 253 -0.96 -20.13 -18.48
C LYS A 253 -2.10 -20.27 -19.47
N ILE A 254 -2.73 -19.16 -19.87
CA ILE A 254 -3.82 -19.16 -20.85
C ILE A 254 -3.29 -19.60 -22.22
N LEU A 255 -2.12 -19.10 -22.64
CA LEU A 255 -1.48 -19.47 -23.89
C LEU A 255 -1.15 -20.97 -23.93
N TYR A 256 -0.52 -21.51 -22.89
CA TYR A 256 -0.22 -22.95 -22.82
C TYR A 256 -1.48 -23.83 -22.74
N ALA A 257 -2.51 -23.41 -22.03
CA ALA A 257 -3.74 -24.19 -21.87
C ALA A 257 -4.61 -24.24 -23.15
N ASN A 258 -4.46 -23.27 -24.05
CA ASN A 258 -5.29 -23.20 -25.25
C ASN A 258 -4.83 -24.20 -26.31
N LYS A 259 -5.41 -25.40 -26.29
CA LYS A 259 -5.15 -26.47 -27.27
C LYS A 259 -5.30 -26.05 -28.73
N ARG A 260 -6.09 -25.02 -29.04
CA ARG A 260 -6.33 -24.56 -30.42
C ARG A 260 -5.12 -23.84 -31.01
N ILE A 261 -4.27 -23.27 -30.16
CA ILE A 261 -2.99 -22.66 -30.58
C ILE A 261 -2.01 -23.77 -30.98
N TRP A 262 -2.02 -24.86 -30.22
CA TRP A 262 -1.07 -25.97 -30.34
C TRP A 262 -1.58 -27.14 -31.21
N SER A 263 -2.84 -27.13 -31.66
CA SER A 263 -3.40 -28.24 -32.43
C SER A 263 -4.54 -27.76 -33.34
N PRO A 264 -4.47 -28.03 -34.67
CA PRO A 264 -3.38 -28.71 -35.37
C PRO A 264 -2.09 -27.88 -35.46
N TYR A 265 -0.95 -28.54 -35.67
CA TYR A 265 0.34 -27.85 -35.79
C TYR A 265 0.33 -26.89 -36.98
N CYS A 266 0.63 -25.63 -36.71
CA CYS A 266 0.80 -24.59 -37.72
C CYS A 266 2.04 -23.77 -37.36
N GLU A 267 3.07 -23.83 -38.20
CA GLU A 267 4.37 -23.22 -37.94
C GLU A 267 4.27 -21.72 -37.62
N LYS A 268 3.51 -20.96 -38.42
CA LYS A 268 3.28 -19.52 -38.22
C LYS A 268 2.66 -19.23 -36.85
N THR A 269 1.60 -19.94 -36.47
CA THR A 269 0.90 -19.76 -35.18
C THR A 269 1.82 -20.12 -34.00
N TYR A 270 2.61 -21.19 -34.14
CA TYR A 270 3.56 -21.62 -33.12
C TYR A 270 4.66 -20.59 -32.89
N GLN A 271 5.26 -20.06 -33.96
CA GLN A 271 6.29 -19.03 -33.85
C GLN A 271 5.77 -17.77 -33.16
N ILE A 272 4.58 -17.29 -33.55
CA ILE A 272 3.95 -16.13 -32.89
C ILE A 272 3.66 -16.42 -31.42
N ALA A 273 3.16 -17.62 -31.10
CA ALA A 273 2.88 -18.01 -29.72
C ALA A 273 4.15 -18.07 -28.86
N GLN A 274 5.24 -18.62 -29.38
CA GLN A 274 6.53 -18.69 -28.69
C GLN A 274 7.12 -17.29 -28.43
N VAL A 275 7.07 -16.41 -29.44
CA VAL A 275 7.49 -15.01 -29.29
C VAL A 275 6.62 -14.31 -28.23
N PHE A 276 5.30 -14.50 -28.30
CA PHE A 276 4.39 -13.89 -27.35
C PHE A 276 4.66 -14.38 -25.91
N ILE A 277 4.83 -15.69 -25.69
CA ILE A 277 5.17 -16.24 -24.37
C ILE A 277 6.50 -15.65 -23.84
N THR A 278 7.51 -15.54 -24.71
CA THR A 278 8.80 -14.94 -24.33
C THR A 278 8.63 -13.50 -23.86
N HIS A 279 7.78 -12.71 -24.53
CA HIS A 279 7.48 -11.33 -24.14
C HIS A 279 6.61 -11.22 -22.89
N VAL A 280 5.77 -12.22 -22.60
CA VAL A 280 4.97 -12.26 -21.36
C VAL A 280 5.85 -12.59 -20.15
N ASN A 281 6.90 -13.39 -20.34
CA ASN A 281 7.83 -13.82 -19.28
C ASN A 281 8.90 -12.77 -18.93
N GLN A 282 8.64 -11.48 -19.18
CA GLN A 282 9.49 -10.40 -18.69
C GLN A 282 9.45 -10.37 -17.15
N THR A 283 10.61 -10.52 -16.51
CA THR A 283 10.75 -10.69 -15.05
C THR A 283 10.27 -9.50 -14.24
N ASP A 284 10.29 -8.31 -14.84
CA ASP A 284 10.08 -7.03 -14.14
C ASP A 284 8.72 -6.40 -14.46
N LEU A 285 7.79 -7.14 -15.07
CA LEU A 285 6.48 -6.61 -15.43
C LEU A 285 5.54 -6.62 -14.21
N GLY A 286 5.43 -5.45 -13.57
CA GLY A 286 4.55 -5.21 -12.43
C GLY A 286 4.86 -3.87 -11.75
N VAL A 287 4.29 -3.66 -10.57
CA VAL A 287 4.68 -2.53 -9.71
C VAL A 287 5.84 -2.98 -8.84
N SER A 288 6.94 -2.28 -8.92
CA SER A 288 8.19 -2.52 -8.22
C SER A 288 8.35 -1.61 -7.00
N VAL A 289 9.19 -2.08 -6.08
CA VAL A 289 9.64 -1.32 -4.93
C VAL A 289 10.98 -0.69 -5.31
N TRP A 290 10.92 0.53 -5.87
CA TRP A 290 12.09 1.28 -6.36
C TRP A 290 12.99 0.47 -7.31
N GLY A 291 12.40 -0.34 -8.19
CA GLY A 291 13.15 -1.20 -9.11
C GLY A 291 13.85 -2.41 -8.48
N PHE A 292 13.81 -2.59 -7.14
CA PHE A 292 14.48 -3.72 -6.49
C PHE A 292 13.71 -5.04 -6.60
N ALA A 293 12.38 -4.98 -6.42
CA ALA A 293 11.54 -6.17 -6.40
C ALA A 293 10.10 -5.84 -6.80
N VAL A 294 9.51 -6.67 -7.64
CA VAL A 294 8.09 -6.60 -7.97
C VAL A 294 7.25 -7.00 -6.75
N VAL A 295 6.26 -6.18 -6.41
CA VAL A 295 5.36 -6.43 -5.29
C VAL A 295 4.49 -7.65 -5.59
N SER A 296 4.87 -8.76 -4.97
CA SER A 296 4.31 -10.09 -5.21
C SER A 296 3.84 -10.73 -3.90
N LYS A 297 3.16 -11.88 -3.99
CA LYS A 297 2.68 -12.61 -2.80
C LYS A 297 3.80 -12.97 -1.80
N PRO A 298 5.00 -13.42 -2.24
CA PRO A 298 6.12 -13.63 -1.32
C PRO A 298 6.49 -12.38 -0.53
N LEU A 299 6.49 -11.21 -1.17
CA LEU A 299 6.79 -9.95 -0.49
C LEU A 299 5.78 -9.65 0.62
N ILE A 300 4.48 -9.85 0.37
CA ILE A 300 3.43 -9.71 1.40
C ILE A 300 3.74 -10.59 2.61
N LEU A 301 4.07 -11.87 2.36
CA LEU A 301 4.36 -12.82 3.42
C LEU A 301 5.60 -12.40 4.23
N THR A 302 6.66 -11.94 3.55
CA THR A 302 7.87 -11.44 4.20
C THR A 302 7.56 -10.23 5.07
N THR A 303 6.78 -9.27 4.59
CA THR A 303 6.44 -8.06 5.35
C THR A 303 5.61 -8.38 6.60
N VAL A 304 4.62 -9.27 6.49
CA VAL A 304 3.82 -9.72 7.64
C VAL A 304 4.68 -10.47 8.65
N SER A 305 5.51 -11.41 8.18
CA SER A 305 6.41 -12.18 9.03
C SER A 305 7.39 -11.28 9.78
N LEU A 306 8.04 -10.33 9.10
CA LEU A 306 8.96 -9.38 9.74
C LEU A 306 8.26 -8.52 10.80
N THR A 307 7.04 -8.05 10.51
CA THR A 307 6.24 -7.26 11.45
C THR A 307 5.94 -8.07 12.72
N ILE A 308 5.51 -9.33 12.58
CA ILE A 308 5.20 -10.22 13.71
C ILE A 308 6.47 -10.57 14.50
N THR A 309 7.55 -10.96 13.82
CA THR A 309 8.82 -11.33 14.46
C THR A 309 9.39 -10.17 15.26
N TYR A 310 9.42 -8.96 14.68
CA TYR A 310 9.96 -7.80 15.37
C TYR A 310 9.06 -7.35 16.53
N LEU A 311 7.73 -7.38 16.36
CA LEU A 311 6.80 -7.11 17.46
C LEU A 311 6.98 -8.11 18.61
N SER A 312 7.09 -9.41 18.29
CA SER A 312 7.34 -10.45 19.30
C SER A 312 8.64 -10.19 20.06
N PHE A 313 9.71 -9.86 19.34
CA PHE A 313 11.00 -9.50 19.94
C PHE A 313 10.89 -8.28 20.88
N LEU A 314 10.20 -7.22 20.47
CA LEU A 314 9.99 -6.03 21.32
C LEU A 314 9.18 -6.36 22.58
N LEU A 315 8.13 -7.17 22.46
CA LEU A 315 7.31 -7.59 23.59
C LEU A 315 8.11 -8.47 24.57
N GLN A 316 8.97 -9.34 24.06
CA GLN A 316 9.85 -10.19 24.88
C GLN A 316 10.93 -9.37 25.61
N MET A 317 11.63 -8.47 24.92
CA MET A 317 12.63 -7.60 25.56
C MET A 317 12.00 -6.78 26.69
N LYS A 318 10.79 -6.25 26.49
CA LYS A 318 10.09 -5.54 27.54
C LYS A 318 9.76 -6.43 28.73
N SER A 319 9.31 -7.66 28.49
CA SER A 319 8.99 -8.61 29.58
C SER A 319 10.21 -8.90 30.46
N SER A 320 11.41 -9.01 29.87
CA SER A 320 12.65 -9.24 30.62
C SER A 320 13.11 -8.04 31.45
N PHE A 321 12.77 -6.81 31.06
CA PHE A 321 13.08 -5.63 31.89
C PHE A 321 12.16 -5.53 33.12
N VAL A 322 10.91 -5.99 33.02
CA VAL A 322 9.95 -5.95 34.14
C VAL A 322 10.22 -7.04 35.17
N SER A 323 10.79 -8.18 34.78
CA SER A 323 11.09 -9.28 35.70
C SER A 323 12.33 -9.07 36.59
N ASN A 324 13.16 -8.05 36.33
CA ASN A 324 14.39 -7.80 37.11
C ASN A 324 14.20 -6.85 38.32
N ASP A 325 13.04 -6.19 38.46
CA ASP A 325 12.80 -5.20 39.52
C ASP A 325 11.94 -5.74 40.70
N GLY A 326 11.80 -7.06 40.85
CA GLY A 326 10.91 -7.63 41.88
C GLY A 326 11.27 -9.01 42.38
N SER A 327 12.24 -9.10 43.29
CA SER A 327 12.23 -10.16 44.30
C SER A 327 11.04 -9.97 45.24
N SER A 328 9.97 -10.75 45.06
CA SER A 328 8.86 -11.01 46.00
C SER A 328 8.02 -12.22 45.50
N PRO A 329 7.42 -13.02 46.39
CA PRO A 329 7.30 -14.49 46.27
C PRO A 329 6.16 -14.99 45.35
N PRO A 330 6.07 -16.30 45.04
CA PRO A 330 5.24 -16.78 43.94
C PRO A 330 3.76 -16.64 44.32
N ILE A 331 3.01 -15.92 43.48
CA ILE A 331 1.55 -15.93 43.52
C ILE A 331 1.11 -17.13 42.68
N ASN A 332 0.51 -18.09 43.38
CA ASN A 332 -0.16 -19.30 42.92
C ASN A 332 -0.54 -19.32 41.43
N ASP A 333 -0.10 -20.41 40.78
CA ASP A 333 -0.69 -21.00 39.60
C ASP A 333 -2.21 -21.20 39.79
N THR A 334 -3.03 -20.29 39.28
CA THR A 334 -4.47 -20.56 39.11
C THR A 334 -5.11 -19.75 37.98
N VAL A 335 -4.39 -19.46 36.89
CA VAL A 335 -5.02 -18.99 35.63
C VAL A 335 -4.33 -19.60 34.40
N SER A 336 -4.01 -20.89 34.49
CA SER A 336 -3.72 -21.74 33.33
C SER A 336 -4.92 -22.64 33.08
N LEU A 337 -6.06 -22.03 32.71
CA LEU A 337 -7.24 -22.68 32.12
C LEU A 337 -8.30 -21.61 31.83
N LEU A 338 -8.11 -20.86 30.74
CA LEU A 338 -9.15 -20.42 29.80
C LEU A 338 -8.55 -19.36 28.86
N PHE A 339 -8.58 -19.71 27.57
CA PHE A 339 -8.12 -19.02 26.36
C PHE A 339 -6.71 -19.32 25.89
#